data_AF-A0A673K4Q5-F1
#
_entry.id   AF-A0A673K4Q5-F1
#
_cell.length_a   1.000
_cell.length_b   1.000
_cell.length_c   1.000
_cell.angle_alpha   90.00
_cell.angle_beta   90.00
_cell.angle_gamma   90.00
#
_symmetry.space_group_name_H-M   'P 1'
#
loop_
_entity.id
_entity.type
_entity.pdbx_description
1 polymer ?
#
loop_
_entity_poly.entity_id
_entity_poly.type
_entity_poly.pdbx_seq_one_letter_code
_entity_poly.pdbx_strand_id
1 'polypeptide(L)'
;MEKKRKSDICNAFLNDPGSSYEVEQFVNTPDDDLICVICRAVLRCPVRLKCNHVFCKECILQWMKRQVKCPCCRQPIDQNQMLVLFKLSKSIGRLAIKCRNAQQGCRATFRISNEYLHISSCPYEKAAQAHDQSCSHWRQLCPMGCGTLLVRENQAQHNCYRELQQCYVAERRRQRAIAANLRRKMQRMQSRMAQIRRQINLMCESLEVGDLEIEEGEGTSAWTDANAASPSSSRHRHTNSSSSRVRYI
;
A
#
# COMPACT_ATOMS: atom_id res chain seq x y z
N MET A 1 23.84 17.27 4.55
CA MET A 1 23.99 16.16 3.60
C MET A 1 23.36 14.93 4.23
N GLU A 2 22.08 14.72 3.92
CA GLU A 2 21.13 13.89 4.67
C GLU A 2 21.39 12.38 4.50
N LYS A 3 21.30 11.65 5.62
CA LYS A 3 21.49 10.21 5.76
C LYS A 3 20.51 9.43 4.85
N LYS A 4 20.98 8.96 3.69
CA LYS A 4 20.23 8.08 2.78
C LYS A 4 19.89 6.78 3.53
N ARG A 5 18.60 6.59 3.84
CA ARG A 5 18.12 5.52 4.72
C ARG A 5 18.40 4.15 4.07
N LYS A 6 18.80 3.18 4.90
CA LYS A 6 19.10 1.78 4.54
C LYS A 6 17.93 1.03 3.85
N SER A 7 16.77 1.67 3.68
CA SER A 7 15.56 1.18 3.02
C SER A 7 15.65 1.07 1.50
N ASP A 8 16.55 1.84 0.87
CA ASP A 8 16.41 2.11 -0.58
C ASP A 8 16.98 0.99 -1.47
N ILE A 9 17.85 0.13 -0.94
CA ILE A 9 18.43 -0.99 -1.68
C ILE A 9 17.36 -2.04 -2.02
N CYS A 10 16.37 -2.23 -1.15
CA CYS A 10 15.31 -3.21 -1.39
C CYS A 10 14.34 -2.73 -2.47
N ASN A 11 14.04 -1.43 -2.54
CA ASN A 11 13.02 -0.87 -3.44
C ASN A 11 13.45 -0.88 -4.90
N ALA A 12 14.75 -0.76 -5.21
CA ALA A 12 15.24 -0.90 -6.59
C ALA A 12 14.98 -2.31 -7.16
N PHE A 13 14.97 -3.33 -6.28
CA PHE A 13 14.66 -4.71 -6.61
C PHE A 13 13.18 -5.06 -6.44
N LEU A 14 12.22 -4.16 -6.22
CA LEU A 14 10.82 -4.56 -5.94
C LEU A 14 9.82 -4.21 -7.06
N ASN A 15 10.24 -3.53 -8.12
CA ASN A 15 9.32 -2.94 -9.10
C ASN A 15 9.20 -3.69 -10.45
N ASP A 16 9.68 -4.92 -10.57
CA ASP A 16 9.42 -5.75 -11.76
C ASP A 16 8.88 -7.13 -11.35
N PRO A 17 7.55 -7.38 -11.51
CA PRO A 17 6.91 -8.64 -11.17
C PRO A 17 7.29 -9.82 -12.09
N GLY A 18 8.08 -9.59 -13.15
CA GLY A 18 8.54 -10.63 -14.07
C GLY A 18 10.00 -11.08 -13.94
N SER A 19 10.81 -10.46 -13.07
CA SER A 19 12.25 -10.77 -12.98
C SER A 19 12.54 -11.83 -11.90
N SER A 20 12.39 -13.10 -12.27
CA SER A 20 13.10 -14.20 -11.61
C SER A 20 14.51 -14.33 -12.21
N TYR A 21 15.54 -14.23 -11.38
CA TYR A 21 16.92 -14.48 -11.80
C TYR A 21 17.18 -15.97 -11.89
N GLU A 22 16.78 -16.56 -13.01
CA GLU A 22 17.07 -17.95 -13.35
C GLU A 22 18.58 -18.17 -13.47
N VAL A 23 19.06 -19.33 -13.04
CA VAL A 23 20.49 -19.67 -12.97
C VAL A 23 21.17 -19.51 -14.35
N GLU A 24 20.46 -19.83 -15.43
CA GLU A 24 20.95 -19.77 -16.82
C GLU A 24 21.26 -18.35 -17.31
N GLN A 25 20.70 -17.34 -16.67
CA GLN A 25 20.93 -15.92 -17.01
C GLN A 25 22.30 -15.45 -16.53
N PHE A 26 22.94 -16.17 -15.61
CA PHE A 26 24.23 -15.76 -15.08
C PHE A 26 25.38 -16.16 -16.00
N VAL A 27 26.42 -15.33 -16.02
CA VAL A 27 27.65 -15.63 -16.76
C VAL A 27 28.38 -16.81 -16.12
N ASN A 28 28.45 -16.78 -14.79
CA ASN A 28 29.03 -17.83 -13.97
C ASN A 28 27.90 -18.44 -13.14
N THR A 29 27.89 -19.77 -13.00
CA THR A 29 26.93 -20.46 -12.16
C THR A 29 26.98 -19.90 -10.73
N PRO A 30 25.87 -19.36 -10.21
CA PRO A 30 25.79 -18.89 -8.83
C PRO A 30 25.97 -20.04 -7.85
N ASP A 31 26.57 -19.76 -6.68
CA ASP A 31 26.66 -20.74 -5.60
C ASP A 31 25.27 -21.17 -5.13
N ASP A 32 25.10 -22.45 -4.77
CA ASP A 32 23.84 -23.02 -4.31
C ASP A 32 23.27 -22.30 -3.07
N ASP A 33 24.15 -21.76 -2.21
CA ASP A 33 23.79 -20.96 -1.03
C ASP A 33 23.07 -19.63 -1.40
N LEU A 34 23.18 -19.20 -2.66
CA LEU A 34 22.50 -18.01 -3.17
C LEU A 34 21.14 -18.33 -3.79
N ILE A 35 20.73 -19.60 -3.83
CA ILE A 35 19.48 -20.04 -4.46
C ILE A 35 18.36 -20.12 -3.43
N CYS A 36 17.23 -19.49 -3.73
CA CYS A 36 16.04 -19.56 -2.91
C CYS A 36 15.33 -20.90 -3.11
N VAL A 37 15.12 -21.66 -2.03
CA VAL A 37 14.44 -22.97 -2.11
C VAL A 37 12.96 -22.89 -2.54
N ILE A 38 12.32 -21.72 -2.44
CA ILE A 38 10.91 -21.54 -2.81
C ILE A 38 10.78 -21.32 -4.32
N CYS A 39 11.54 -20.38 -4.90
CA CYS A 39 11.44 -20.04 -6.32
C CYS A 39 12.53 -20.68 -7.20
N ARG A 40 13.50 -21.39 -6.59
CA ARG A 40 14.64 -22.04 -7.26
C ARG A 40 15.47 -21.09 -8.14
N ALA A 41 15.47 -19.81 -7.79
CA ALA A 41 16.19 -18.73 -8.46
C ALA A 41 17.11 -18.01 -7.46
N VAL A 42 18.05 -17.20 -7.97
CA VAL A 42 18.96 -16.45 -7.10
C VAL A 42 18.18 -15.49 -6.18
N LEU A 43 18.60 -15.42 -4.91
CA LEU A 43 17.92 -14.68 -3.84
C LEU A 43 17.72 -13.20 -4.19
N ARG A 44 16.46 -12.75 -4.21
CA ARG A 44 16.06 -11.35 -4.38
C ARG A 44 15.63 -10.76 -3.05
N CYS A 45 16.35 -9.73 -2.60
CA CYS A 45 16.17 -9.16 -1.26
C CYS A 45 16.17 -10.26 -0.17
N PRO A 46 17.31 -10.96 0.03
CA PRO A 46 17.40 -12.08 0.96
C PRO A 46 17.00 -11.66 2.38
N VAL A 47 16.10 -12.44 2.98
CA VAL A 47 15.70 -12.33 4.38
C VAL A 47 16.05 -13.60 5.13
N ARG A 48 16.64 -13.43 6.31
CA ARG A 48 16.94 -14.52 7.24
C ARG A 48 15.84 -14.62 8.29
N LEU A 49 15.32 -15.82 8.50
CA LEU A 49 14.40 -16.14 9.57
C LEU A 49 15.15 -16.38 10.89
N LYS A 50 14.43 -16.43 12.03
CA LYS A 50 15.03 -16.83 13.31
C LYS A 50 15.72 -18.20 13.28
N CYS A 51 15.18 -19.14 12.50
CA CYS A 51 15.77 -20.45 12.28
C CYS A 51 16.96 -20.45 11.31
N ASN A 52 17.52 -19.28 10.99
CA ASN A 52 18.68 -19.04 10.11
C ASN A 52 18.52 -19.37 8.61
N HIS A 53 17.41 -19.97 8.18
CA HIS A 53 17.13 -20.16 6.76
C HIS A 53 16.88 -18.83 6.03
N VAL A 54 17.36 -18.76 4.79
CA VAL A 54 17.33 -17.54 3.96
C VAL A 54 16.43 -17.76 2.74
N PHE A 55 15.59 -16.76 2.44
CA PHE A 55 14.64 -16.79 1.32
C PHE A 55 14.57 -15.41 0.66
N CYS A 56 13.98 -15.33 -0.54
CA CYS A 56 13.55 -14.04 -1.07
C CYS A 56 12.45 -13.47 -0.18
N LYS A 57 12.48 -12.15 0.07
CA LYS A 57 11.45 -11.47 0.87
C LYS A 57 10.03 -11.77 0.39
N GLU A 58 9.77 -11.62 -0.90
CA GLU A 58 8.43 -11.84 -1.45
C GLU A 58 8.02 -13.31 -1.37
N CYS A 59 8.94 -14.25 -1.65
CA CYS A 59 8.64 -15.67 -1.61
C CYS A 59 8.21 -16.13 -0.20
N ILE A 60 8.92 -15.68 0.85
CA ILE A 60 8.55 -16.09 2.21
C ILE A 60 7.28 -15.39 2.70
N LEU A 61 7.04 -14.13 2.30
CA LEU A 61 5.79 -13.43 2.61
C LEU A 61 4.59 -14.10 1.93
N GLN A 62 4.73 -14.53 0.68
CA GLN A 62 3.70 -15.27 -0.04
C GLN A 62 3.46 -16.65 0.59
N TRP A 63 4.51 -17.35 1.01
CA TRP A 63 4.41 -18.62 1.74
C TRP A 63 3.62 -18.47 3.04
N MET A 64 3.90 -17.42 3.82
CA MET A 64 3.23 -17.15 5.10
C MET A 64 1.72 -16.93 4.97
N LYS A 65 1.22 -16.51 3.80
CA LYS A 65 -0.24 -16.41 3.55
C LYS A 65 -0.93 -17.79 3.61
N ARG A 66 -0.17 -18.88 3.43
CA ARG A 66 -0.68 -20.26 3.44
C ARG A 66 -0.19 -21.05 4.65
N GLN A 67 1.07 -20.87 5.05
CA GLN A 67 1.73 -21.66 6.09
C GLN A 67 2.69 -20.78 6.91
N VAL A 68 2.51 -20.71 8.22
CA VAL A 68 3.34 -19.91 9.15
C VAL A 68 4.57 -20.68 9.68
N LYS A 69 4.99 -21.73 8.99
CA LYS A 69 6.14 -22.59 9.35
C LYS A 69 7.20 -22.53 8.26
N CYS A 70 8.47 -22.54 8.67
CA CYS A 70 9.63 -22.51 7.77
C CYS A 70 9.57 -23.68 6.77
N PRO A 71 9.73 -23.43 5.46
CA PRO A 71 9.76 -24.50 4.45
C PRO A 71 10.84 -25.57 4.69
N CYS A 72 11.98 -25.19 5.28
CA CYS A 72 13.13 -26.09 5.45
C CYS A 72 13.06 -26.91 6.75
N CYS A 73 12.73 -26.27 7.88
CA CYS A 73 12.84 -26.89 9.21
C CYS A 73 11.52 -26.93 9.99
N ARG A 74 10.43 -26.43 9.41
CA ARG A 74 9.07 -26.39 10.00
C ARG A 74 8.94 -25.59 11.32
N GLN A 75 9.98 -24.87 11.73
CA GLN A 75 9.94 -23.94 12.86
C GLN A 75 8.96 -22.78 12.59
N PRO A 76 8.30 -22.23 13.62
CA PRO A 76 7.36 -21.12 13.46
C PRO A 76 8.07 -19.88 12.90
N ILE A 77 7.39 -19.16 12.00
CA ILE A 77 7.86 -17.92 11.40
C ILE A 77 7.15 -16.75 12.05
N ASP A 78 7.91 -15.77 12.53
CA ASP A 78 7.41 -14.45 12.91
C ASP A 78 7.93 -13.40 11.92
N GLN A 79 7.01 -12.68 11.27
CA GLN A 79 7.32 -11.64 10.30
C GLN A 79 8.13 -10.50 10.90
N ASN A 80 7.91 -10.17 12.17
CA ASN A 80 8.60 -9.09 12.86
C ASN A 80 10.06 -9.43 13.19
N GLN A 81 10.43 -10.70 13.06
CA GLN A 81 11.76 -11.21 13.38
C GLN A 81 12.56 -11.58 12.13
N MET A 82 12.08 -11.18 10.95
CA MET A 82 12.81 -11.32 9.69
C MET A 82 13.90 -10.26 9.57
N LEU A 83 15.11 -10.68 9.18
CA LEU A 83 16.25 -9.79 9.03
C LEU A 83 16.70 -9.75 7.57
N VAL A 84 16.64 -8.56 6.96
CA VAL A 84 17.14 -8.34 5.59
C VAL A 84 18.67 -8.41 5.60
N LEU A 85 19.23 -9.27 4.75
CA LEU A 85 20.67 -9.50 4.65
C LEU A 85 21.33 -8.55 3.63
N PHE A 86 21.50 -7.28 3.98
CA PHE A 86 22.05 -6.25 3.06
C PHE A 86 23.41 -6.59 2.46
N LYS A 87 24.32 -7.19 3.24
CA LYS A 87 25.65 -7.62 2.75
C LYS A 87 25.52 -8.69 1.65
N LEU A 88 24.55 -9.60 1.82
CA LEU A 88 24.26 -10.63 0.83
C LEU A 88 23.62 -10.03 -0.41
N SER A 89 22.63 -9.13 -0.25
CA SER A 89 22.05 -8.37 -1.38
C SER A 89 23.09 -7.64 -2.20
N LYS A 90 24.08 -7.00 -1.55
CA LYS A 90 25.18 -6.31 -2.22
C LYS A 90 26.12 -7.28 -2.96
N SER A 91 26.31 -8.48 -2.43
CA SER A 91 27.14 -9.50 -3.07
C SER A 91 26.45 -10.08 -4.30
N ILE A 92 25.16 -10.41 -4.18
CA ILE A 92 24.31 -10.82 -5.31
C ILE A 92 24.28 -9.72 -6.39
N GLY A 93 24.14 -8.45 -5.99
CA GLY A 93 24.16 -7.30 -6.91
C GLY A 93 25.44 -7.18 -7.75
N ARG A 94 26.55 -7.79 -7.35
CA ARG A 94 27.83 -7.77 -8.09
C ARG A 94 27.96 -8.91 -9.10
N LEU A 95 27.08 -9.92 -9.04
CA LEU A 95 27.07 -11.02 -9.99
C LEU A 95 26.78 -10.51 -11.40
N ALA A 96 27.41 -11.13 -12.39
CA ALA A 96 27.25 -10.77 -13.80
C ALA A 96 26.14 -11.61 -14.44
N ILE A 97 25.21 -10.94 -15.10
CA ILE A 97 24.09 -11.54 -15.82
C ILE A 97 24.13 -11.12 -17.29
N LYS A 98 23.61 -12.02 -18.14
CA LYS A 98 23.31 -11.75 -19.56
C LYS A 98 22.00 -10.96 -19.63
N CYS A 99 21.85 -10.13 -20.65
CA CYS A 99 20.59 -9.44 -20.90
C CYS A 99 19.44 -10.44 -21.09
N ARG A 100 18.25 -10.14 -20.55
CA ARG A 100 17.02 -10.93 -20.77
C ARG A 100 16.67 -11.09 -22.26
N ASN A 101 17.08 -10.13 -23.09
CA ASN A 101 16.89 -10.14 -24.54
C ASN A 101 18.07 -10.81 -25.28
N ALA A 102 18.87 -11.65 -24.61
CA ALA A 102 19.97 -12.38 -25.25
C ALA A 102 19.49 -13.29 -26.38
N GLN A 103 18.31 -13.91 -26.22
CA GLN A 103 17.67 -14.71 -27.28
C GLN A 103 17.32 -13.87 -28.52
N GLN A 104 17.04 -12.59 -28.34
CA GLN A 104 16.75 -11.66 -29.45
C GLN A 104 18.04 -11.11 -30.11
N GLY A 105 19.22 -11.42 -29.56
CA GLY A 105 20.52 -10.99 -30.08
C GLY A 105 21.30 -10.05 -29.16
N CYS A 106 20.76 -9.65 -28.00
CA CYS A 106 21.50 -8.79 -27.08
C CYS A 106 22.65 -9.53 -26.39
N ARG A 107 23.89 -9.26 -26.79
CA ARG A 107 25.09 -9.88 -26.19
C ARG A 107 25.60 -9.16 -24.92
N ALA A 108 24.84 -8.19 -24.42
CA ALA A 108 25.27 -7.40 -23.27
C ALA A 108 25.32 -8.26 -22.00
N THR A 109 26.39 -8.06 -21.24
CA THR A 109 26.61 -8.68 -19.94
C THR A 109 26.97 -7.58 -18.94
N PHE A 110 26.32 -7.58 -17.78
CA PHE A 110 26.48 -6.52 -16.78
C PHE A 110 26.19 -7.05 -15.38
N ARG A 111 26.58 -6.26 -14.36
CA ARG A 111 26.23 -6.56 -12.97
C ARG A 111 24.73 -6.45 -12.76
N ILE A 112 24.16 -7.31 -11.93
CA ILE A 112 22.74 -7.21 -11.52
C ILE A 112 22.40 -5.78 -11.06
N SER A 113 23.27 -5.13 -10.29
CA SER A 113 23.06 -3.76 -9.82
C SER A 113 22.86 -2.73 -10.93
N ASN A 114 23.31 -3.03 -12.15
CA ASN A 114 23.28 -2.15 -13.31
C ASN A 114 22.21 -2.58 -14.33
N GLU A 115 21.36 -3.57 -14.01
CA GLU A 115 20.32 -4.09 -14.91
C GLU A 115 19.43 -2.97 -15.44
N TYR A 116 18.96 -2.08 -14.56
CA TYR A 116 18.10 -0.95 -14.94
C TYR A 116 18.73 -0.03 -16.00
N LEU A 117 20.03 0.27 -15.87
CA LEU A 117 20.74 1.16 -16.81
C LEU A 117 20.81 0.54 -18.22
N HIS A 118 20.99 -0.77 -18.28
CA HIS A 118 20.99 -1.47 -19.56
C HIS A 118 19.58 -1.57 -20.13
N ILE A 119 18.59 -2.01 -19.36
CA ILE A 119 17.21 -2.20 -19.86
C ILE A 119 16.65 -0.89 -20.44
N SER A 120 16.90 0.25 -19.79
CA SER A 120 16.42 1.56 -20.30
C SER A 120 16.99 1.96 -21.66
N SER A 121 18.13 1.38 -22.05
CA SER A 121 18.85 1.69 -23.30
C SER A 121 19.00 0.49 -24.24
N CYS A 122 18.48 -0.68 -23.86
CA CYS A 122 18.67 -1.92 -24.61
C CYS A 122 17.97 -1.82 -25.97
N PRO A 123 18.71 -1.99 -27.10
CA PRO A 123 18.10 -1.93 -28.43
C PRO A 123 17.00 -2.97 -28.65
N TYR A 124 17.14 -4.13 -28.00
CA TYR A 124 16.23 -5.26 -28.13
C TYR A 124 15.00 -5.16 -27.22
N GLU A 125 15.04 -4.33 -26.18
CA GLU A 125 13.85 -4.01 -25.37
C GLU A 125 12.83 -3.20 -26.18
N LYS A 126 13.32 -2.33 -27.08
CA LYS A 126 12.50 -1.54 -28.00
C LYS A 126 12.01 -2.35 -29.21
N ALA A 127 12.66 -3.47 -29.54
CA ALA A 127 12.21 -4.35 -30.63
C ALA A 127 10.93 -5.12 -30.26
N ALA A 128 10.76 -5.51 -28.98
CA ALA A 128 9.49 -6.03 -28.49
C ALA A 128 8.35 -5.00 -28.62
N GLN A 129 8.65 -3.71 -28.44
CA GLN A 129 7.71 -2.61 -28.70
C GLN A 129 7.36 -2.42 -30.19
N ALA A 130 8.25 -2.85 -31.10
CA ALA A 130 7.95 -2.85 -32.53
C ALA A 130 6.97 -3.98 -32.91
N HIS A 131 7.06 -5.16 -32.28
CA HIS A 131 6.00 -6.17 -32.39
C HIS A 131 4.68 -5.68 -31.82
N ASP A 132 4.70 -4.98 -30.68
CA ASP A 132 3.49 -4.40 -30.11
C ASP A 132 2.74 -3.55 -31.15
N GLN A 133 3.46 -2.75 -31.94
CA GLN A 133 2.91 -1.89 -33.02
C GLN A 133 2.17 -2.67 -34.12
N SER A 134 2.54 -3.92 -34.37
CA SER A 134 1.96 -4.77 -35.42
C SER A 134 1.15 -5.98 -34.90
N CYS A 135 1.07 -6.18 -33.58
CA CYS A 135 0.41 -7.33 -32.98
C CYS A 135 -1.13 -7.19 -33.05
N SER A 136 -1.79 -8.12 -33.75
CA SER A 136 -3.26 -8.21 -33.83
C SER A 136 -3.93 -8.47 -32.48
N HIS A 137 -3.19 -8.95 -31.48
CA HIS A 137 -3.69 -9.30 -30.14
C HIS A 137 -3.21 -8.36 -29.04
N TRP A 138 -2.72 -7.16 -29.38
CA TRP A 138 -2.23 -6.21 -28.39
C TRP A 138 -3.31 -5.82 -27.38
N ARG A 139 -2.96 -5.96 -26.10
CA ARG A 139 -3.82 -5.64 -24.95
C ARG A 139 -2.97 -5.00 -23.87
N GLN A 140 -3.35 -3.80 -23.42
CA GLN A 140 -2.65 -3.13 -22.33
C GLN A 140 -3.66 -2.46 -21.39
N LEU A 141 -3.44 -2.52 -20.07
CA LEU A 141 -4.19 -1.69 -19.15
C LEU A 141 -3.87 -0.21 -19.40
N CYS A 142 -4.87 0.66 -19.27
CA CYS A 142 -4.70 2.08 -19.47
C CYS A 142 -3.50 2.61 -18.64
N PRO A 143 -2.47 3.19 -19.28
CA PRO A 143 -1.26 3.65 -18.59
C PRO A 143 -1.52 4.71 -17.52
N MET A 144 -2.64 5.42 -17.63
CA MET A 144 -3.08 6.45 -16.68
C MET A 144 -3.83 5.88 -15.47
N GLY A 145 -3.99 4.56 -15.38
CA GLY A 145 -4.42 3.88 -14.16
C GLY A 145 -5.94 3.78 -13.95
N CYS A 146 -6.78 4.05 -14.96
CA CYS A 146 -8.23 3.84 -14.84
C CYS A 146 -8.63 2.35 -14.86
N GLY A 147 -7.69 1.44 -15.16
CA GLY A 147 -7.93 0.00 -15.16
C GLY A 147 -8.64 -0.54 -16.41
N THR A 148 -9.03 0.31 -17.37
CA THR A 148 -9.60 -0.13 -18.65
C THR A 148 -8.57 -0.91 -19.45
N LEU A 149 -8.97 -2.06 -20.01
CA LEU A 149 -8.15 -2.81 -20.95
C LEU A 149 -8.27 -2.19 -22.35
N LEU A 150 -7.17 -1.64 -22.83
CA LEU A 150 -7.05 -1.08 -24.18
C LEU A 150 -6.64 -2.16 -25.17
N VAL A 151 -7.30 -2.15 -26.32
CA VAL A 151 -7.00 -2.92 -27.52
C VAL A 151 -6.78 -1.94 -28.67
N ARG A 152 -6.17 -2.38 -29.77
CA ARG A 152 -5.84 -1.52 -30.93
C ARG A 152 -7.01 -0.67 -31.42
N GLU A 153 -8.20 -1.27 -31.49
CA GLU A 153 -9.42 -0.62 -31.97
C GLU A 153 -9.93 0.49 -31.04
N ASN A 154 -9.82 0.30 -29.72
CA ASN A 154 -10.39 1.22 -28.74
C ASN A 154 -9.36 2.21 -28.15
N GLN A 155 -8.07 2.01 -28.41
CA GLN A 155 -6.99 2.83 -27.86
C GLN A 155 -7.14 4.32 -28.22
N ALA A 156 -7.44 4.62 -29.49
CA ALA A 156 -7.59 6.00 -29.96
C ALA A 156 -8.86 6.68 -29.44
N GLN A 157 -9.89 5.91 -29.08
CA GLN A 157 -11.19 6.41 -28.63
C GLN A 157 -11.30 6.47 -27.08
N HIS A 158 -10.32 5.91 -26.38
CA HIS A 158 -10.32 5.86 -24.92
C HIS A 158 -10.03 7.24 -24.32
N ASN A 159 -10.94 7.71 -23.46
CA ASN A 159 -10.75 8.90 -22.65
C ASN A 159 -10.71 8.51 -21.16
N CYS A 160 -9.49 8.38 -20.64
CA CYS A 160 -9.24 7.96 -19.25
C CYS A 160 -9.97 8.84 -18.23
N TYR A 161 -9.95 10.16 -18.44
CA TYR A 161 -10.58 11.11 -17.52
C TYR A 161 -12.11 10.90 -17.45
N ARG A 162 -12.76 10.69 -18.60
CA ARG A 162 -14.20 10.41 -18.65
C ARG A 162 -14.55 9.12 -17.91
N GLU A 163 -13.77 8.06 -18.11
CA GLU A 163 -13.99 6.77 -17.45
C GLU A 163 -13.83 6.87 -15.92
N LEU A 164 -12.78 7.55 -15.47
CA LEU A 164 -12.55 7.83 -14.05
C LEU A 164 -13.68 8.67 -13.45
N GLN A 165 -14.14 9.70 -14.17
CA GLN A 165 -15.23 10.55 -13.75
C GLN A 165 -16.54 9.76 -13.60
N GLN A 166 -16.84 8.86 -14.54
CA GLN A 166 -18.02 7.99 -14.47
C GLN A 166 -17.95 7.04 -13.28
N CYS A 167 -16.80 6.39 -13.07
CA CYS A 167 -16.59 5.51 -11.91
C CYS A 167 -16.77 6.27 -10.58
N TYR A 168 -16.18 7.47 -10.46
CA TYR A 168 -16.33 8.32 -9.28
C TYR A 168 -17.80 8.71 -9.04
N VAL A 169 -18.52 9.12 -10.09
CA VAL A 169 -19.94 9.48 -9.98
C VAL A 169 -20.79 8.28 -9.58
N ALA A 170 -20.54 7.10 -10.15
CA ALA A 170 -21.23 5.86 -9.81
C ALA A 170 -21.00 5.46 -8.34
N GLU A 171 -19.74 5.52 -7.89
CA GLU A 171 -19.38 5.22 -6.50
C GLU A 171 -20.04 6.22 -5.52
N ARG A 172 -20.01 7.51 -5.84
CA ARG A 172 -20.69 8.54 -5.02
C ARG A 172 -22.20 8.33 -4.96
N ARG A 173 -22.84 7.89 -6.05
CA ARG A 173 -24.27 7.53 -6.06
C ARG A 173 -24.53 6.32 -5.16
N ARG A 174 -23.68 5.29 -5.21
CA ARG A 174 -23.78 4.10 -4.37
C ARG A 174 -23.69 4.45 -2.88
N GLN A 175 -22.69 5.25 -2.50
CA GLN A 175 -22.51 5.71 -1.12
C GLN A 175 -23.72 6.50 -0.61
N ARG A 176 -24.26 7.41 -1.43
CA ARG A 176 -25.48 8.15 -1.08
C ARG A 176 -26.70 7.24 -0.89
N ALA A 177 -26.89 6.24 -1.74
CA ALA A 177 -27.98 5.28 -1.62
C ALA A 177 -27.86 4.45 -0.33
N ILE A 178 -26.66 4.00 0.01
CA ILE A 178 -26.38 3.30 1.27
C ILE A 178 -26.69 4.20 2.47
N ALA A 179 -26.21 5.44 2.47
CA ALA A 179 -26.47 6.39 3.55
C ALA A 179 -27.97 6.67 3.72
N ALA A 180 -28.72 6.83 2.63
CA ALA A 180 -30.17 7.01 2.67
C ALA A 180 -30.89 5.78 3.26
N ASN A 181 -30.47 4.57 2.89
CA ASN A 181 -31.00 3.33 3.46
C ASN A 181 -30.70 3.21 4.96
N LEU A 182 -29.48 3.55 5.39
CA LEU A 182 -29.09 3.54 6.80
C LEU A 182 -29.90 4.55 7.61
N ARG A 183 -30.09 5.77 7.11
CA ARG A 183 -30.93 6.79 7.77
C ARG A 183 -32.37 6.30 7.93
N ARG A 184 -32.96 5.70 6.89
CA ARG A 184 -34.32 5.13 6.99
C ARG A 184 -34.41 3.99 8.00
N LYS A 185 -33.41 3.11 8.06
CA LYS A 185 -33.35 2.03 9.08
C LYS A 185 -33.24 2.62 10.49
N MET A 186 -32.37 3.61 10.68
CA MET A 186 -32.19 4.30 11.95
C MET A 186 -33.48 4.97 12.42
N GLN A 187 -34.20 5.66 11.53
CA GLN A 187 -35.49 6.27 11.85
C GLN A 187 -36.52 5.22 12.30
N ARG A 188 -36.66 4.10 11.57
CA ARG A 188 -37.57 3.00 11.98
C ARG A 188 -37.19 2.43 13.35
N MET A 189 -35.89 2.27 13.61
CA MET A 189 -35.40 1.80 14.90
C MET A 189 -35.70 2.81 16.02
N GLN A 190 -35.49 4.11 15.79
CA GLN A 190 -35.82 5.18 16.73
C GLN A 190 -37.32 5.23 17.03
N SER A 191 -38.18 5.10 16.01
CA SER A 191 -39.65 5.06 16.21
C SER A 191 -40.08 3.84 17.02
N ARG A 192 -39.52 2.66 16.75
CA ARG A 192 -39.77 1.45 17.56
C ARG A 192 -39.29 1.60 18.99
N MET A 193 -38.08 2.13 19.20
CA MET A 193 -37.55 2.41 20.53
C MET A 193 -38.42 3.42 21.30
N ALA A 194 -38.91 4.47 20.64
CA ALA A 194 -39.83 5.42 21.24
C ALA A 194 -41.20 4.81 21.58
N GLN A 195 -41.69 3.87 20.77
CA GLN A 195 -42.90 3.11 21.09
C GLN A 195 -42.70 2.20 22.30
N ILE A 196 -41.60 1.45 22.35
CA ILE A 196 -41.28 0.58 23.48
C ILE A 196 -41.11 1.39 24.76
N ARG A 197 -40.39 2.53 24.74
CA ARG A 197 -40.27 3.42 25.91
C ARG A 197 -41.63 3.90 26.40
N ARG A 198 -42.54 4.29 25.50
CA ARG A 198 -43.91 4.68 25.88
C ARG A 198 -44.69 3.53 26.51
N GLN A 199 -44.59 2.33 25.95
CA GLN A 199 -45.23 1.14 26.53
C GLN A 199 -44.68 0.82 27.92
N ILE A 200 -43.36 0.89 28.12
CA ILE A 200 -42.73 0.71 29.43
C ILE A 200 -43.26 1.74 30.42
N ASN A 201 -43.28 3.03 30.06
CA ASN A 201 -43.80 4.08 30.95
C ASN A 201 -45.26 3.83 31.34
N LEU A 202 -46.13 3.46 30.39
CA LEU A 202 -47.53 3.12 30.68
C LEU A 202 -47.66 1.88 31.58
N MET A 203 -46.78 0.89 31.42
CA MET A 203 -46.73 -0.28 32.31
C MET A 203 -46.23 0.10 33.70
N CYS A 204 -45.26 1.01 33.83
CA CYS A 204 -44.80 1.54 35.11
C CYS A 204 -45.88 2.36 35.82
N GLU A 205 -46.63 3.21 35.10
CA GLU A 205 -47.77 3.97 35.64
C GLU A 205 -48.93 3.05 36.07
N SER A 206 -49.18 1.97 35.32
CA SER A 206 -50.18 0.96 35.71
C SER A 206 -49.75 0.13 36.93
N LEU A 207 -48.47 0.16 37.27
CA LEU A 207 -47.87 -0.47 38.44
C LEU A 207 -47.57 0.58 39.50
N GLU A 208 -48.51 1.48 39.83
CA GLU A 208 -48.44 2.31 41.04
C GLU A 208 -48.18 1.43 42.28
N VAL A 209 -46.91 1.12 42.51
CA VAL A 209 -46.32 0.99 43.82
C VAL A 209 -46.07 2.44 44.20
N GLY A 210 -46.87 2.91 45.16
CA GLY A 210 -46.90 4.30 45.59
C GLY A 210 -45.52 4.90 45.82
N ASP A 211 -45.47 6.21 45.65
CA ASP A 211 -44.35 7.11 45.85
C ASP A 211 -43.31 6.57 46.85
N LEU A 212 -42.15 6.19 46.33
CA LEU A 212 -40.91 6.37 47.07
C LEU A 212 -40.28 7.63 46.50
N GLU A 213 -40.45 8.71 47.27
CA GLU A 213 -39.67 9.93 47.17
C GLU A 213 -38.19 9.56 47.02
N ILE A 214 -37.66 9.63 45.79
CA ILE A 214 -36.22 9.69 45.58
C ILE A 214 -35.91 11.18 45.61
N GLU A 215 -35.36 11.62 46.74
CA GLU A 215 -34.83 12.97 46.89
C GLU A 215 -33.95 13.34 45.69
N GLU A 216 -34.18 14.53 45.14
CA GLU A 216 -33.29 15.17 44.18
C GLU A 216 -31.92 15.39 44.84
N GLY A 217 -31.07 14.38 44.75
CA GLY A 217 -29.65 14.52 45.04
C GLY A 217 -29.01 15.38 43.95
N GLU A 218 -28.76 16.64 44.27
CA GLU A 218 -27.90 17.54 43.49
C GLU A 218 -26.57 16.83 43.17
N GLY A 219 -26.41 16.48 41.91
CA GLY A 219 -25.23 15.80 41.39
C GLY A 219 -24.87 16.34 40.02
N THR A 220 -24.53 17.62 39.94
CA THR A 220 -23.95 18.23 38.75
C THR A 220 -22.62 17.55 38.42
N SER A 221 -22.62 16.61 37.47
CA SER A 221 -21.39 16.22 36.77
C SER A 221 -21.57 16.47 35.28
N ALA A 222 -21.27 17.72 34.92
CA ALA A 222 -21.12 18.16 33.56
C ALA A 222 -19.97 17.37 32.89
N TRP A 223 -20.30 16.48 31.96
CA TRP A 223 -19.36 16.07 30.93
C TRP A 223 -19.33 17.18 29.89
N THR A 224 -18.48 18.17 30.09
CA THR A 224 -18.17 19.18 29.08
C THR A 224 -17.20 18.60 28.06
N ASP A 225 -17.68 18.48 26.82
CA ASP A 225 -16.85 18.33 25.63
C ASP A 225 -15.87 19.51 25.52
N ALA A 226 -14.59 19.24 25.75
CA ALA A 226 -13.52 20.19 25.50
C ALA A 226 -13.11 20.15 24.02
N ASN A 227 -13.38 21.26 23.33
CA ASN A 227 -12.49 21.98 22.38
C ASN A 227 -13.15 22.36 21.06
N ALA A 228 -13.75 23.56 21.06
CA ALA A 228 -13.83 24.41 19.89
C ALA A 228 -13.55 25.88 20.29
N ALA A 229 -12.40 26.37 19.82
CA ALA A 229 -12.05 27.75 19.46
C ALA A 229 -12.27 28.93 20.45
N SER A 230 -11.14 29.46 20.91
CA SER A 230 -10.72 30.88 21.00
C SER A 230 -11.66 31.94 21.62
N PRO A 231 -11.07 32.83 22.44
CA PRO A 231 -11.31 34.25 22.22
C PRO A 231 -10.07 35.14 22.29
N SER A 232 -10.18 36.18 21.48
CA SER A 232 -9.34 37.35 21.35
C SER A 232 -9.33 38.29 22.56
N SER A 233 -8.19 38.96 22.72
CA SER A 233 -8.00 40.33 23.23
C SER A 233 -8.17 40.62 24.72
N SER A 234 -7.07 41.00 25.37
CA SER A 234 -6.87 42.42 25.74
C SER A 234 -5.44 42.76 26.18
N ARG A 235 -4.91 43.79 25.51
CA ARG A 235 -3.88 44.77 25.84
C ARG A 235 -3.22 44.71 27.23
N HIS A 236 -1.89 44.72 27.23
CA HIS A 236 -1.13 45.77 27.93
C HIS A 236 0.09 46.22 27.10
N ARG A 237 0.26 47.54 27.06
CA ARG A 237 1.27 48.34 26.36
C ARG A 237 2.50 48.48 27.27
N HIS A 238 3.73 48.40 26.74
CA HIS A 238 4.79 49.41 26.90
C HIS A 238 6.12 49.00 26.21
N THR A 239 6.51 49.81 25.22
CA THR A 239 7.86 50.32 24.85
C THR A 239 9.09 49.39 24.95
N ASN A 240 9.79 49.13 23.83
CA ASN A 240 10.98 49.92 23.44
C ASN A 240 11.57 49.53 22.06
N SER A 241 12.22 50.52 21.47
CA SER A 241 13.06 50.60 20.27
C SER A 241 13.81 49.35 19.78
N SER A 242 13.92 49.17 18.44
CA SER A 242 15.19 49.32 17.67
C SER A 242 15.10 48.71 16.25
N SER A 243 15.21 49.60 15.25
CA SER A 243 15.96 49.49 13.99
C SER A 243 16.09 48.13 13.26
N SER A 244 15.54 48.03 12.04
CA SER A 244 16.33 48.05 10.78
C SER A 244 15.49 47.59 9.57
N ARG A 245 15.37 48.48 8.58
CA ARG A 245 14.89 48.20 7.22
C ARG A 245 15.96 47.44 6.43
N VAL A 246 15.58 46.41 5.67
CA VAL A 246 16.24 46.09 4.40
C VAL A 246 15.17 45.79 3.35
N ARG A 247 15.28 46.52 2.24
CA ARG A 247 14.46 46.43 1.02
C ARG A 247 14.90 45.21 0.21
N TYR A 248 13.94 44.49 -0.37
CA TYR A 248 14.18 43.58 -1.48
C TYR A 248 14.26 44.40 -2.78
N ILE A 249 15.31 44.15 -3.55
CA ILE A 249 15.31 44.24 -5.02
C ILE A 249 15.22 42.80 -5.50
#